data_AF-A0A971GKE7-F1
#
_entry.id   AF-A0A971GKE7-F1
#
_cell.length_a   1.000
_cell.length_b   1.000
_cell.length_c   1.000
_cell.angle_alpha   90.00
_cell.angle_beta   90.00
_cell.angle_gamma   90.00
#
_symmetry.space_group_name_H-M   'P 1'
#
loop_
_entity.id
_entity.type
_entity.pdbx_description
1 polymer ?
#
loop_
_entity_poly.entity_id
_entity_poly.type
_entity_poly.pdbx_seq_one_letter_code
_entity_poly.pdbx_strand_id
1 'polypeptide(L)'
;MPITMSNKVILITEVPRITTSIKLALNQVGLEIVSDYPALSSLSVMRTGIAKSGKTAFIRTELLRFIKERGFPRAIIMDCKINPSPLPDAAADMFKIFKTFLIAYIILRKGEEYGGLKGNFILLTKGSAFEKETGIGSNPRAAIELLSTQNPEINILIDEMKNSEDLFNSLFTISLLDAEQSTDVLREAIVKFITRTK
;
A
#
# COMPACT_ATOMS: atom_id res chain seq x y z
N MET A 1 9.62 3.29 -23.52
CA MET A 1 10.65 3.60 -22.50
C MET A 1 10.20 2.91 -21.22
N PRO A 2 11.01 2.06 -20.58
CA PRO A 2 10.58 1.33 -19.39
C PRO A 2 10.23 2.34 -18.28
N ILE A 3 9.10 2.13 -17.60
CA ILE A 3 8.68 3.01 -16.51
C ILE A 3 9.58 2.76 -15.31
N THR A 4 10.24 3.81 -14.84
CA THR A 4 11.19 3.72 -13.72
C THR A 4 10.51 3.95 -12.36
N MET A 5 11.19 3.55 -11.29
CA MET A 5 10.79 3.90 -9.93
C MET A 5 10.96 5.41 -9.68
N SER A 6 9.95 6.04 -9.11
CA SER A 6 9.95 7.44 -8.68
C SER A 6 10.67 7.61 -7.33
N ASN A 7 10.97 8.85 -6.97
CA ASN A 7 11.38 9.26 -5.62
C ASN A 7 10.17 9.56 -4.70
N LYS A 8 8.96 9.19 -5.11
CA LYS A 8 7.72 9.55 -4.42
C LYS A 8 7.18 8.37 -3.60
N VAL A 9 6.61 8.67 -2.44
CA VAL A 9 5.94 7.72 -1.55
C VAL A 9 4.50 8.14 -1.38
N ILE A 10 3.58 7.19 -1.56
CA ILE A 10 2.17 7.40 -1.28
C ILE A 10 1.98 7.18 0.22
N LEU A 11 1.58 8.23 0.94
CA LEU A 11 1.26 8.14 2.38
C LEU A 11 -0.24 8.28 2.57
N ILE A 12 -0.85 7.30 3.24
CA ILE A 12 -2.28 7.23 3.53
C ILE A 12 -2.45 7.08 5.04
N THR A 13 -2.43 8.19 5.77
CA THR A 13 -2.71 8.23 7.21
C THR A 13 -3.19 9.62 7.62
N GLU A 14 -4.06 9.68 8.62
CA GLU A 14 -4.54 10.92 9.22
C GLU A 14 -3.86 11.21 10.58
N VAL A 15 -2.89 10.38 11.02
CA VAL A 15 -2.25 10.50 12.33
C VAL A 15 -1.05 11.46 12.28
N PRO A 16 -1.14 12.68 12.83
CA PRO A 16 -0.12 13.72 12.62
C PRO A 16 1.27 13.34 13.15
N ARG A 17 1.31 12.70 14.33
CA ARG A 17 2.56 12.22 14.96
C ARG A 17 3.34 11.32 14.00
N ILE A 18 2.66 10.37 13.37
CA ILE A 18 3.26 9.38 12.48
C ILE A 18 3.67 10.02 11.16
N THR A 19 2.82 10.89 10.61
CA THR A 19 3.11 11.66 9.40
C THR A 19 4.41 12.44 9.53
N THR A 20 4.66 13.08 10.68
CA THR A 20 5.92 13.80 10.92
C THR A 20 7.13 12.86 10.94
N SER A 21 7.04 11.73 11.64
CA SER A 21 8.11 10.72 11.70
C SER A 21 8.44 10.16 10.32
N ILE A 22 7.41 9.86 9.52
CA ILE A 22 7.56 9.37 8.13
C ILE A 22 8.23 10.44 7.26
N LYS A 23 7.78 11.70 7.32
CA LYS A 23 8.39 12.80 6.57
C LYS A 23 9.89 12.92 6.85
N LEU A 24 10.27 12.87 8.13
CA LEU A 24 11.68 12.92 8.53
C LEU A 24 12.46 11.72 7.99
N ALA A 25 11.91 10.50 8.09
CA ALA A 25 12.54 9.28 7.56
C ALA A 25 12.77 9.35 6.04
N LEU A 26 11.76 9.81 5.29
CA LEU A 26 11.81 9.90 3.83
C LEU A 26 12.80 10.96 3.36
N ASN A 27 12.84 12.12 4.02
CA ASN A 27 13.80 13.18 3.72
C ASN A 27 15.26 12.71 3.87
N GLN A 28 15.56 11.86 4.87
CA GLN A 28 16.90 11.30 5.07
C GLN A 28 17.41 10.47 3.89
N VAL A 29 16.50 9.89 3.11
CA VAL A 29 16.82 9.02 1.96
C VAL A 29 16.49 9.65 0.62
N GLY A 30 16.15 10.95 0.60
CA GLY A 30 15.85 11.71 -0.61
C GLY A 30 14.50 11.37 -1.26
N LEU A 31 13.51 10.96 -0.46
CA LEU A 31 12.17 10.63 -0.92
C LEU A 31 11.14 11.67 -0.45
N GLU A 32 10.08 11.84 -1.24
CA GLU A 32 9.05 12.83 -1.00
C GLU A 32 7.66 12.19 -0.95
N ILE A 33 6.76 12.77 -0.15
CA ILE A 33 5.36 12.31 -0.09
C ILE A 33 4.57 12.89 -1.26
N VAL A 34 3.69 12.07 -1.85
CA VAL A 34 2.74 12.52 -2.87
C VAL A 34 1.71 13.48 -2.28
N SER A 35 1.72 14.73 -2.74
CA SER A 35 0.74 15.77 -2.37
C SER A 35 -0.35 15.97 -3.43
N ASP A 36 -0.03 15.77 -4.71
CA ASP A 36 -0.84 16.30 -5.82
C ASP A 36 -1.91 15.31 -6.32
N TYR A 37 -2.04 14.15 -5.68
CA TYR A 37 -3.01 13.10 -6.03
C TYR A 37 -3.88 12.76 -4.81
N PRO A 38 -4.89 13.57 -4.48
CA PRO A 38 -5.71 13.38 -3.27
C PRO A 38 -6.42 12.03 -3.23
N ALA A 39 -6.80 11.46 -4.38
CA ALA A 39 -7.39 10.12 -4.45
C ALA A 39 -6.39 8.98 -4.14
N LEU A 40 -5.10 9.29 -3.98
CA LEU A 40 -4.04 8.37 -3.58
C LEU A 40 -3.47 8.67 -2.18
N SER A 41 -3.62 9.89 -1.65
CA SER A 41 -3.01 10.28 -0.36
C SER A 41 -4.01 10.71 0.72
N SER A 42 -5.25 11.07 0.36
CA SER A 42 -6.26 11.54 1.33
C SER A 42 -7.30 10.46 1.64
N LEU A 43 -7.32 10.04 2.91
CA LEU A 43 -8.32 9.11 3.43
C LEU A 43 -9.75 9.65 3.29
N SER A 44 -9.96 10.93 3.61
CA SER A 44 -11.26 11.59 3.43
C SER A 44 -11.77 11.51 1.99
N VAL A 45 -10.91 11.77 0.99
CA VAL A 45 -11.28 11.68 -0.43
C VAL A 45 -11.60 10.24 -0.82
N MET A 46 -10.77 9.28 -0.39
CA MET A 46 -11.01 7.85 -0.67
C MET A 46 -12.32 7.36 -0.06
N ARG A 47 -12.58 7.65 1.21
CA ARG A 47 -13.84 7.29 1.90
C ARG A 47 -15.05 7.90 1.21
N THR A 48 -14.97 9.18 0.84
CA THR A 48 -16.06 9.86 0.11
C THR A 48 -16.31 9.20 -1.25
N GLY A 49 -15.26 8.82 -1.97
CA GLY A 49 -15.38 8.11 -3.25
C GLY A 49 -16.01 6.72 -3.10
N ILE A 50 -15.61 5.98 -2.06
CA ILE A 50 -16.16 4.65 -1.75
C ILE A 50 -17.64 4.76 -1.32
N ALA A 51 -17.97 5.69 -0.43
CA ALA A 51 -19.35 5.90 0.03
C ALA A 51 -20.30 6.28 -1.13
N LYS A 52 -19.83 7.10 -2.08
CA LYS A 52 -20.63 7.52 -3.24
C LYS A 52 -20.81 6.42 -4.29
N SER A 53 -19.78 5.64 -4.58
CA SER A 53 -19.76 4.72 -5.72
C SER A 53 -19.88 3.24 -5.34
N GLY A 54 -19.68 2.91 -4.06
CA GLY A 54 -19.50 1.54 -3.58
C GLY A 54 -18.22 0.86 -4.07
N LYS A 55 -17.40 1.52 -4.90
CA LYS A 55 -16.29 0.93 -5.65
C LYS A 55 -14.99 1.71 -5.40
N THR A 56 -13.85 1.07 -5.68
CA THR A 56 -12.51 1.67 -5.56
C THR A 56 -11.80 1.85 -6.91
N ALA A 57 -12.56 1.74 -8.01
CA ALA A 57 -12.01 1.85 -9.37
C ALA A 57 -11.29 3.20 -9.62
N PHE A 58 -11.74 4.28 -8.97
CA PHE A 58 -11.11 5.59 -9.07
C PHE A 58 -9.67 5.60 -8.52
N ILE A 59 -9.37 4.84 -7.46
CA ILE A 59 -8.02 4.70 -6.89
C ILE A 59 -7.11 4.04 -7.92
N ARG A 60 -7.59 2.97 -8.58
CA ARG A 60 -6.83 2.29 -9.63
C ARG A 60 -6.55 3.22 -10.81
N THR A 61 -7.54 3.96 -11.27
CA THR A 61 -7.36 4.93 -12.37
C THR A 61 -6.33 5.99 -12.01
N GLU A 62 -6.41 6.55 -10.80
CA GLU A 62 -5.47 7.58 -10.36
C GLU A 62 -4.05 7.02 -10.16
N LEU A 63 -3.92 5.79 -9.66
CA LEU A 63 -2.62 5.13 -9.53
C LEU A 63 -1.98 4.91 -10.89
N LEU A 64 -2.75 4.46 -11.89
CA LEU A 64 -2.25 4.30 -13.26
C LEU A 64 -1.79 5.64 -13.86
N ARG A 65 -2.56 6.70 -13.62
CA ARG A 65 -2.18 8.06 -14.03
C ARG A 65 -0.87 8.49 -13.36
N PHE A 66 -0.77 8.32 -12.06
CA PHE A 66 0.45 8.61 -11.29
C PHE A 66 1.67 7.87 -11.85
N ILE A 67 1.53 6.57 -12.12
CA ILE A 67 2.63 5.73 -12.65
C ILE A 67 3.09 6.24 -14.02
N LYS A 68 2.16 6.64 -14.89
CA LYS A 68 2.49 7.19 -16.22
C LYS A 68 3.17 8.55 -16.14
N GLU A 69 2.76 9.41 -15.22
CA GLU A 69 3.26 10.79 -15.10
C GLU A 69 4.55 10.90 -14.28
N ARG A 70 4.71 10.05 -13.26
CA ARG A 70 5.78 10.17 -12.25
C ARG A 70 6.65 8.93 -12.11
N GLY A 71 6.25 7.81 -12.70
CA GLY A 71 6.85 6.50 -12.44
C GLY A 71 6.25 5.80 -11.22
N PHE A 72 6.75 4.61 -10.92
CA PHE A 72 6.22 3.79 -9.84
C PHE A 72 6.51 4.38 -8.46
N PRO A 73 5.57 4.38 -7.52
CA PRO A 73 5.84 4.90 -6.18
C PRO A 73 6.88 4.01 -5.50
N ARG A 74 7.84 4.63 -4.81
CA ARG A 74 8.90 3.92 -4.09
C ARG A 74 8.34 3.00 -3.01
N ALA A 75 7.29 3.48 -2.34
CA ALA A 75 6.51 2.71 -1.38
C ALA A 75 5.10 3.30 -1.24
N ILE A 76 4.19 2.48 -0.73
CA ILE A 76 2.87 2.87 -0.25
C ILE A 76 2.83 2.60 1.25
N ILE A 77 2.71 3.65 2.05
CA ILE A 77 2.60 3.58 3.50
C ILE A 77 1.16 3.88 3.86
N MET A 78 0.47 2.96 4.54
CA MET A 78 -0.96 3.11 4.81
C MET A 78 -1.37 2.69 6.20
N ASP A 79 -2.33 3.42 6.74
CA ASP A 79 -2.98 3.14 8.02
C ASP A 79 -3.94 1.96 7.89
N CYS A 80 -3.62 0.82 8.47
CA CYS A 80 -4.48 -0.35 8.40
C CYS A 80 -5.33 -0.56 9.65
N LYS A 81 -5.00 0.07 10.80
CA LYS A 81 -5.78 -0.02 12.06
C LYS A 81 -5.26 0.88 13.20
N ILE A 82 -4.60 1.99 12.92
CA ILE A 82 -4.05 2.87 13.98
C ILE A 82 -5.18 3.57 14.75
N ASN A 83 -6.23 3.99 14.05
CA ASN A 83 -7.42 4.56 14.66
C ASN A 83 -8.57 3.53 14.65
N PRO A 84 -9.08 3.11 15.83
CA PRO A 84 -10.42 2.56 15.90
C PRO A 84 -11.36 3.72 15.58
N SER A 85 -11.76 3.85 14.32
CA SER A 85 -12.84 4.77 14.00
C SER A 85 -14.08 4.29 14.78
N PRO A 86 -14.84 5.18 15.41
CA PRO A 86 -16.12 4.82 16.02
C PRO A 86 -17.15 4.37 14.97
N LEU A 87 -16.84 4.55 13.68
CA LEU A 87 -17.61 4.04 12.56
C LEU A 87 -17.20 2.58 12.26
N PRO A 88 -18.14 1.61 12.36
CA PRO A 88 -17.88 0.20 12.09
C PRO A 88 -17.21 -0.09 10.74
N ASP A 89 -17.42 0.78 9.74
CA ASP A 89 -17.01 0.56 8.36
C ASP A 89 -15.60 1.07 8.02
N ALA A 90 -14.95 1.88 8.88
CA ALA A 90 -13.69 2.53 8.50
C ALA A 90 -12.52 1.55 8.37
N ALA A 91 -12.52 0.47 9.16
CA ALA A 91 -11.53 -0.61 9.03
C ALA A 91 -11.77 -1.42 7.74
N ALA A 92 -13.03 -1.66 7.38
CA ALA A 92 -13.40 -2.33 6.14
C ALA A 92 -12.96 -1.51 4.91
N ASP A 93 -13.07 -0.18 4.98
CA ASP A 93 -12.60 0.73 3.94
C ASP A 93 -11.08 0.67 3.74
N MET A 94 -10.29 0.60 4.81
CA MET A 94 -8.82 0.52 4.70
C MET A 94 -8.35 -0.79 4.07
N PHE A 95 -8.96 -1.91 4.45
CA PHE A 95 -8.70 -3.19 3.78
C PHE A 95 -9.14 -3.14 2.32
N LYS A 96 -10.29 -2.54 2.01
CA LYS A 96 -10.76 -2.40 0.63
C LYS A 96 -9.79 -1.57 -0.22
N ILE A 97 -9.24 -0.50 0.33
CA ILE A 97 -8.19 0.32 -0.31
C ILE A 97 -6.92 -0.53 -0.52
N PHE A 98 -6.46 -1.24 0.51
CA PHE A 98 -5.27 -2.09 0.43
C PHE A 98 -5.40 -3.17 -0.66
N LYS A 99 -6.52 -3.91 -0.66
CA LYS A 99 -6.84 -4.91 -1.69
C LYS A 99 -6.85 -4.30 -3.10
N THR A 100 -7.35 -3.07 -3.22
CA THR A 100 -7.38 -2.35 -4.49
C THR A 100 -5.97 -2.08 -5.01
N PHE A 101 -5.05 -1.64 -4.15
CA PHE A 101 -3.65 -1.47 -4.54
C PHE A 101 -3.02 -2.79 -4.94
N LEU A 102 -3.18 -3.85 -4.15
CA LEU A 102 -2.65 -5.18 -4.51
C LEU A 102 -3.15 -5.61 -5.89
N ILE A 103 -4.46 -5.58 -6.13
CA ILE A 103 -5.06 -5.93 -7.42
C ILE A 103 -4.51 -5.06 -8.55
N ALA A 104 -4.32 -3.76 -8.33
CA ALA A 104 -3.76 -2.87 -9.36
C ALA A 104 -2.34 -3.30 -9.75
N TYR A 105 -1.48 -3.66 -8.79
CA TYR A 105 -0.13 -4.17 -9.06
C TYR A 105 -0.16 -5.53 -9.77
N ILE A 106 -1.11 -6.41 -9.40
CA ILE A 106 -1.31 -7.71 -10.06
C ILE A 106 -1.65 -7.53 -11.54
N ILE A 107 -2.57 -6.62 -11.86
CA ILE A 107 -2.96 -6.31 -13.24
C ILE A 107 -1.79 -5.71 -14.01
N LEU A 108 -1.10 -4.74 -13.41
CA LEU A 108 0.01 -4.03 -14.03
C LEU A 108 1.17 -4.96 -14.44
N ARG A 109 1.44 -5.99 -13.65
CA ARG A 109 2.50 -6.98 -13.93
C ARG A 109 2.37 -7.64 -15.32
N LYS A 110 1.17 -7.74 -15.89
CA LYS A 110 0.97 -8.36 -17.22
C LYS A 110 1.40 -7.47 -18.38
N GLY A 111 1.58 -6.16 -18.17
CA GLY A 111 2.08 -5.28 -19.22
C GLY A 111 3.61 -5.32 -19.30
N GLU A 112 4.16 -5.58 -20.49
CA GLU A 112 5.60 -5.66 -20.73
C GLU A 112 6.35 -4.37 -20.32
N GLU A 113 5.69 -3.21 -20.45
CA GLU A 113 6.20 -1.90 -20.03
C GLU A 113 6.40 -1.74 -18.51
N TYR A 114 5.89 -2.69 -17.72
CA TYR A 114 5.96 -2.74 -16.26
C TYR A 114 6.81 -3.91 -15.72
N GLY A 115 7.59 -4.58 -16.59
CA GLY A 115 8.50 -5.66 -16.21
C GLY A 115 9.60 -5.15 -15.26
N GLY A 116 9.51 -5.49 -13.98
CA GLY A 116 10.37 -4.96 -12.91
C GLY A 116 9.62 -4.22 -11.80
N LEU A 117 8.29 -4.16 -11.89
CA LEU A 117 7.45 -3.58 -10.87
C LEU A 117 7.56 -4.30 -9.52
N LYS A 118 7.69 -3.52 -8.44
CA LYS A 118 7.53 -4.02 -7.07
C LYS A 118 6.62 -3.12 -6.24
N GLY A 119 5.59 -3.70 -5.65
CA GLY A 119 4.71 -3.08 -4.67
C GLY A 119 5.32 -3.18 -3.28
N ASN A 120 5.95 -2.10 -2.85
CA ASN A 120 6.51 -1.98 -1.49
C ASN A 120 5.46 -1.35 -0.58
N PHE A 121 4.94 -2.12 0.38
CA PHE A 121 3.91 -1.70 1.32
C PHE A 121 4.44 -1.66 2.76
N ILE A 122 4.17 -0.57 3.45
CA ILE A 122 4.29 -0.49 4.92
C ILE A 122 2.88 -0.30 5.47
N LEU A 123 2.40 -1.29 6.21
CA LEU A 123 1.10 -1.23 6.86
C LEU A 123 1.31 -0.77 8.30
N LEU A 124 0.76 0.40 8.61
CA LEU A 124 0.81 0.96 9.95
C LEU A 124 -0.31 0.32 10.78
N THR A 125 0.06 -0.28 11.91
CA THR A 125 -0.84 -1.02 12.79
C THR A 125 -0.77 -0.48 14.21
N LYS A 126 -1.74 -0.85 15.06
CA LYS A 126 -1.69 -0.59 16.50
C LYS A 126 -1.43 -1.90 17.25
N GLY A 127 -0.23 -2.06 17.79
CA GLY A 127 0.19 -3.27 18.49
C GLY A 127 0.09 -4.55 17.64
N SER A 128 -0.05 -5.70 18.33
CA SER A 128 -0.09 -7.03 17.70
C SER A 128 -1.48 -7.49 17.26
N ALA A 129 -2.53 -6.69 17.46
CA ALA A 129 -3.90 -7.09 17.16
C ALA A 129 -4.14 -7.34 15.66
N PHE A 130 -3.57 -6.48 14.81
CA PHE A 130 -3.66 -6.64 13.35
C PHE A 130 -3.00 -7.93 12.87
N GLU A 131 -1.86 -8.28 13.47
CA GLU A 131 -1.16 -9.52 13.15
C GLU A 131 -2.01 -10.74 13.48
N LYS A 132 -2.63 -10.75 14.67
CA LYS A 132 -3.49 -11.87 15.11
C LYS A 132 -4.71 -12.09 14.22
N GLU A 133 -5.24 -11.02 13.62
CA GLU A 133 -6.43 -11.07 12.77
C GLU A 133 -6.13 -11.44 11.32
N THR A 134 -4.96 -11.03 10.80
CA THR A 134 -4.65 -11.12 9.36
C THR A 134 -3.53 -12.08 9.03
N GLY A 135 -2.63 -12.35 9.97
CA GLY A 135 -1.40 -13.11 9.77
C GLY A 135 -0.39 -12.45 8.82
N ILE A 136 -0.58 -11.20 8.39
CA ILE A 136 0.22 -10.58 7.30
C ILE A 136 1.68 -10.31 7.70
N GLY A 137 1.97 -10.01 8.96
CA GLY A 137 3.32 -9.72 9.43
C GLY A 137 4.20 -10.95 9.54
N SER A 138 3.66 -12.09 10.00
CA SER A 138 4.35 -13.38 10.00
C SER A 138 4.31 -14.06 8.63
N ASN A 139 3.25 -13.83 7.86
CA ASN A 139 3.07 -14.35 6.51
C ASN A 139 2.49 -13.28 5.56
N PRO A 140 3.34 -12.48 4.89
CA PRO A 140 2.89 -11.47 3.93
C PRO A 140 1.97 -12.01 2.82
N ARG A 141 2.08 -13.29 2.46
CA ARG A 141 1.23 -13.92 1.44
C ARG A 141 -0.23 -14.04 1.88
N ALA A 142 -0.50 -14.02 3.19
CA ALA A 142 -1.86 -13.97 3.71
C ALA A 142 -2.66 -12.79 3.14
N ALA A 143 -1.99 -11.71 2.71
CA ALA A 143 -2.63 -10.60 2.02
C ALA A 143 -3.32 -11.00 0.70
N ILE A 144 -2.77 -11.98 -0.04
CA ILE A 144 -3.37 -12.47 -1.30
C ILE A 144 -4.60 -13.33 -1.04
N GLU A 145 -4.64 -14.05 0.07
CA GLU A 145 -5.82 -14.83 0.46
C GLU A 145 -7.05 -13.95 0.69
N LEU A 146 -6.83 -12.68 1.06
CA LEU A 146 -7.89 -11.70 1.22
C LEU A 146 -8.41 -11.15 -0.12
N LEU A 147 -7.78 -11.46 -1.26
CA LEU A 147 -8.17 -10.93 -2.56
C LEU A 147 -9.22 -11.80 -3.24
N SER A 148 -10.30 -11.16 -3.66
CA SER A 148 -11.26 -11.71 -4.60
C SER A 148 -11.88 -10.56 -5.40
N THR A 149 -12.22 -10.83 -6.65
CA THR A 149 -12.87 -9.85 -7.53
C THR A 149 -14.04 -10.49 -8.27
N GLN A 150 -14.91 -9.66 -8.86
CA GLN A 150 -15.97 -10.13 -9.75
C GLN A 150 -15.45 -10.44 -11.17
N ASN A 151 -14.18 -10.13 -11.48
CA ASN A 151 -13.60 -10.37 -12.80
C ASN A 151 -12.85 -11.71 -12.80
N PRO A 152 -13.30 -12.71 -13.57
CA PRO A 152 -12.65 -14.02 -13.62
C PRO A 152 -11.18 -13.98 -14.06
N GLU A 153 -10.84 -13.12 -15.02
CA GLU A 153 -9.46 -12.99 -15.52
C GLU A 153 -8.52 -12.50 -14.42
N ILE A 154 -8.95 -11.54 -13.61
CA ILE A 154 -8.16 -11.06 -12.46
C ILE A 154 -8.02 -12.15 -11.40
N ASN A 155 -9.08 -12.94 -11.17
CA ASN A 155 -9.03 -14.04 -10.20
C ASN A 155 -8.03 -15.12 -10.63
N ILE A 156 -7.92 -15.44 -11.93
CA ILE A 156 -6.87 -16.34 -12.43
C ILE A 156 -5.47 -15.80 -12.05
N LEU A 157 -5.23 -14.50 -12.18
CA LEU A 157 -3.94 -13.89 -11.81
C LEU A 157 -3.67 -13.95 -10.30
N ILE A 158 -4.72 -13.77 -9.50
CA ILE A 158 -4.65 -13.91 -8.05
C ILE A 158 -4.30 -15.35 -7.71
N ASP A 159 -4.95 -16.34 -8.32
CA ASP A 159 -4.74 -17.76 -8.07
C ASP A 159 -3.32 -18.21 -8.51
N GLU A 160 -2.81 -17.69 -9.63
CA GLU A 160 -1.39 -17.87 -10.02
C GLU A 160 -0.44 -17.44 -8.90
N MET A 161 -0.70 -16.29 -8.26
CA MET A 161 0.13 -15.79 -7.15
C MET A 161 -0.08 -16.56 -5.84
N LYS A 162 -1.30 -17.02 -5.56
CA LYS A 162 -1.55 -17.90 -4.39
C LYS A 162 -0.70 -19.16 -4.48
N ASN A 163 -0.59 -19.73 -5.68
CA ASN A 163 0.12 -20.98 -5.92
C ASN A 163 1.65 -20.82 -6.12
N SER A 164 2.19 -19.60 -6.21
CA SER A 164 3.63 -19.38 -6.39
C SER A 164 4.18 -18.29 -5.47
N GLU A 165 4.99 -18.75 -4.51
CA GLU A 165 5.68 -17.86 -3.58
C GLU A 165 6.66 -16.92 -4.27
N ASP A 166 7.44 -17.43 -5.22
CA ASP A 166 8.41 -16.64 -5.97
C ASP A 166 7.73 -15.52 -6.76
N LEU A 167 6.56 -15.81 -7.35
CA LEU A 167 5.78 -14.79 -8.04
C LEU A 167 5.30 -13.70 -7.09
N PHE A 168 4.81 -14.07 -5.91
CA PHE A 168 4.42 -13.09 -4.90
C PHE A 168 5.61 -12.25 -4.43
N ASN A 169 6.73 -12.89 -4.05
CA ASN A 169 7.92 -12.21 -3.53
C ASN A 169 8.64 -11.35 -4.58
N SER A 170 8.48 -11.70 -5.87
CA SER A 170 8.95 -10.87 -6.99
C SER A 170 8.17 -9.57 -7.11
N LEU A 171 6.85 -9.61 -6.86
CA LEU A 171 5.96 -8.46 -7.06
C LEU A 171 5.73 -7.64 -5.79
N PHE A 172 5.77 -8.24 -4.61
CA PHE A 172 5.38 -7.58 -3.37
C PHE A 172 6.46 -7.64 -2.29
N THR A 173 6.52 -6.58 -1.49
CA THR A 173 7.22 -6.58 -0.21
C THR A 173 6.35 -5.82 0.78
N ILE A 174 5.85 -6.52 1.78
CA ILE A 174 4.92 -5.97 2.78
C ILE A 174 5.62 -6.03 4.14
N SER A 175 5.57 -4.94 4.89
CA SER A 175 6.03 -4.89 6.27
C SER A 175 4.94 -4.30 7.15
N LEU A 176 4.78 -4.85 8.36
CA LEU A 176 4.01 -4.19 9.41
C LEU A 176 4.90 -3.23 10.19
N LEU A 177 4.33 -2.12 10.63
CA LEU A 177 4.98 -1.17 11.50
C LEU A 177 4.01 -0.74 12.60
N ASP A 178 4.40 -0.96 13.84
CA ASP A 178 3.60 -0.59 15.00
C ASP A 178 3.71 0.91 15.26
N ALA A 179 2.62 1.61 15.00
CA ALA A 179 2.46 3.05 15.17
C ALA A 179 2.63 3.55 16.61
N GLU A 180 2.54 2.66 17.61
CA GLU A 180 2.71 3.03 19.03
C GLU A 180 4.18 3.20 19.42
N GLN A 181 5.11 2.69 18.61
CA GLN A 181 6.55 2.82 18.84
C GLN A 181 7.03 4.27 18.86
N SER A 182 8.21 4.50 19.44
CA SER A 182 8.80 5.84 19.48
C SER A 182 9.13 6.36 18.08
N THR A 183 9.20 7.68 17.94
CA THR A 183 9.50 8.34 16.65
C THR A 183 10.81 7.85 16.05
N ASP A 184 11.84 7.63 16.87
CA ASP A 184 13.15 7.16 16.40
C ASP A 184 13.08 5.74 15.85
N VAL A 185 12.38 4.83 16.55
CA VAL A 185 12.20 3.44 16.11
C VAL A 185 11.39 3.39 14.81
N LEU A 186 10.32 4.17 14.70
CA LEU A 186 9.53 4.30 13.47
C LEU A 186 10.40 4.78 12.30
N ARG A 187 11.21 5.82 12.55
CA ARG A 187 12.09 6.42 11.54
C ARG A 187 13.10 5.40 11.03
N GLU A 188 13.79 4.71 11.92
CA GLU A 188 14.79 3.69 11.58
C GLU A 188 14.16 2.52 10.80
N ALA A 189 12.99 2.04 11.24
CA ALA A 189 12.29 0.97 10.55
C ALA A 189 11.92 1.34 9.10
N ILE A 190 11.43 2.57 8.88
CA ILE A 190 11.10 3.07 7.54
C ILE A 190 12.36 3.20 6.69
N VAL A 191 13.42 3.82 7.20
CA VAL A 191 14.69 3.97 6.46
C VAL A 191 15.25 2.61 6.07
N LYS A 192 15.25 1.65 7.00
CA LYS A 192 15.71 0.27 6.75
C LYS A 192 14.87 -0.43 5.68
N PHE A 193 13.55 -0.31 5.76
CA PHE A 193 12.64 -0.89 4.77
C PHE A 193 12.91 -0.32 3.37
N ILE A 194 12.96 1.00 3.25
CA ILE A 194 13.18 1.69 1.97
C ILE A 194 14.56 1.37 1.39
N THR A 195 15.59 1.28 2.22
CA THR A 195 16.96 0.98 1.75
C THR A 195 17.09 -0.45 1.27
N ARG A 196 16.38 -1.40 1.88
CA ARG A 196 16.33 -2.80 1.45
C ARG A 196 15.59 -3.00 0.12
N THR A 197 14.71 -2.07 -0.25
CA THR A 197 13.89 -2.13 -1.47
C THR A 197 14.37 -1.19 -2.58
N LYS A 198 15.56 -0.59 -2.42
CA LYS A 198 16.28 0.08 -3.50
C LYS A 198 16.85 -0.93 -4.49
#